data_AF-A0A8S9DRV4-F1
#
_entry.id   AF-A0A8S9DRV4-F1
#
_cell.length_a   1.000
_cell.length_b   1.000
_cell.length_c   1.000
_cell.angle_alpha   90.00
_cell.angle_beta   90.00
_cell.angle_gamma   90.00
#
_symmetry.space_group_name_H-M   'P 1'
#
loop_
_entity.id
_entity.type
_entity.pdbx_description
1 polymer ?
#
loop_
_entity_poly.entity_id
_entity_poly.type
_entity_poly.pdbx_seq_one_letter_code
_entity_poly.pdbx_strand_id
1 'polypeptide(L)' 'MFRSLGWPELLGILVIVVLIFGVGRIGKISKEIGASIRTFKEGLKGDDAKDESDQVKKE' A
#
# COMPACT_ATOMS: atom_id res chain seq x y z
N MET A 1 -6.69 -22.21 23.28
CA MET A 1 -7.63 -21.07 23.21
C MET A 1 -7.13 -19.92 22.30
N PHE A 2 -5.96 -20.02 21.65
CA PHE A 2 -5.41 -18.99 20.74
C PHE A 2 -4.84 -19.62 19.45
N ARG A 3 -5.51 -20.63 18.87
CA ARG A 3 -4.90 -21.54 17.88
C ARG A 3 -5.13 -21.12 16.42
N SER A 4 -5.51 -19.89 16.19
CA SER A 4 -5.36 -19.24 14.89
C SER A 4 -5.29 -17.76 15.21
N LEU A 5 -4.10 -17.16 15.09
CA LEU A 5 -4.01 -15.76 14.72
C LEU A 5 -4.64 -15.66 13.35
N GLY A 6 -5.97 -15.60 13.32
CA GLY A 6 -6.74 -15.60 12.12
C GLY A 6 -6.75 -14.19 11.53
N TRP A 7 -7.17 -14.13 10.28
CA TRP A 7 -7.57 -12.88 9.63
C TRP A 7 -8.43 -11.95 10.51
N PRO A 8 -9.36 -12.45 11.37
CA PRO A 8 -10.16 -11.58 12.23
C PRO A 8 -9.36 -10.80 13.29
N GLU A 9 -8.40 -11.43 13.97
CA GLU A 9 -7.60 -10.75 15.00
C GLU A 9 -6.66 -9.71 14.38
N LEU A 10 -6.05 -10.04 13.24
CA LEU A 10 -5.19 -9.11 12.51
C LEU A 10 -6.00 -7.89 12.00
N LEU A 11 -7.24 -8.12 11.54
CA LEU A 11 -8.15 -7.04 11.15
C LEU A 11 -8.55 -6.18 12.35
N GLY A 12 -8.79 -6.77 13.51
CA GLY A 12 -9.07 -6.03 14.75
C GLY A 12 -7.93 -5.11 15.16
N ILE A 13 -6.69 -5.60 15.11
CA ILE A 13 -5.49 -4.80 15.38
C ILE A 13 -5.33 -3.69 14.33
N LEU A 14 -5.54 -4.00 13.05
CA LEU A 14 -5.47 -3.03 11.96
C LEU A 14 -6.45 -1.87 12.16
N VAL A 15 -7.68 -2.15 12.58
CA VAL A 15 -8.69 -1.12 12.90
C VAL A 15 -8.21 -0.21 14.02
N ILE A 16 -7.65 -0.77 15.11
CA ILE A 16 -7.13 0.02 16.22
C ILE A 16 -5.98 0.93 15.77
N VAL A 17 -5.05 0.41 14.97
CA VAL A 17 -3.94 1.19 14.39
C VAL A 17 -4.49 2.34 13.53
N VAL A 18 -5.48 2.08 12.68
CA VAL A 18 -6.10 3.11 11.84
C VAL A 18 -6.81 4.17 12.68
N LEU A 19 -7.40 3.83 13.82
CA LEU A 19 -8.03 4.81 14.72
C LEU A 19 -7.00 5.70 15.43
N ILE A 20 -5.86 5.14 15.86
CA ILE A 20 -4.79 5.90 16.53
C ILE A 20 -4.09 6.84 15.56
N PHE A 21 -3.70 6.33 14.38
CA PHE A 21 -2.95 7.09 13.39
C PHE A 21 -3.87 7.94 12.49
N GLY A 22 -5.11 7.54 12.33
CA GLY A 22 -6.09 8.15 11.42
C GLY A 22 -5.87 7.75 9.95
N VAL A 23 -6.96 7.68 9.19
CA VAL A 23 -6.94 7.34 7.74
C VAL A 23 -6.10 8.31 6.90
N GLY A 24 -6.06 9.59 7.29
CA GLY A 24 -5.32 10.62 6.56
C GLY A 24 -3.80 10.52 6.69
N ARG A 25 -3.27 10.07 7.83
CA ARG A 25 -1.82 9.88 8.02
C ARG A 25 -1.34 8.61 7.31
N ILE A 26 -2.08 7.51 7.45
CA ILE A 26 -1.79 6.25 6.76
C ILE A 26 -1.83 6.44 5.25
N GLY A 27 -2.82 7.16 4.72
CA GLY A 27 -2.94 7.46 3.29
C GLY A 27 -1.77 8.30 2.73
N LYS A 28 -1.27 9.28 3.50
CA LYS A 28 -0.11 10.09 3.09
C LYS A 28 1.17 9.24 3.01
N ILE A 29 1.46 8.49 4.08
CA ILE A 29 2.66 7.64 4.16
C ILE A 29 2.63 6.54 3.09
N SER A 30 1.49 5.90 2.88
CA SER A 30 1.34 4.87 1.84
C SER A 30 1.48 5.43 0.42
N LYS A 31 1.03 6.67 0.16
CA LYS A 31 1.26 7.34 -1.12
C LYS A 31 2.75 7.62 -1.36
N GLU A 32 3.47 8.08 -0.34
CA GLU A 32 4.92 8.34 -0.41
C GLU A 32 5.74 7.05 -0.58
N ILE A 33 5.38 6.00 0.16
CA ILE A 33 5.98 4.67 0.04
C ILE A 33 5.63 4.05 -1.31
N GLY A 34 4.39 4.17 -1.78
CA GLY A 34 3.93 3.62 -3.06
C GLY A 34 4.63 4.28 -4.26
N ALA A 35 4.86 5.59 -4.21
CA ALA A 35 5.64 6.29 -5.22
C ALA A 35 7.09 5.79 -5.25
N SER A 36 7.71 5.62 -4.08
CA SER A 36 9.09 5.10 -3.95
C SER A 36 9.21 3.64 -4.42
N ILE A 37 8.22 2.80 -4.13
CA ILE A 37 8.18 1.42 -4.61
C ILE A 37 7.97 1.37 -6.12
N ARG A 38 7.17 2.28 -6.69
CA ARG A 38 6.94 2.36 -8.13
C ARG A 38 8.22 2.72 -8.88
N THR A 39 8.93 3.76 -8.44
CA THR A 39 10.22 4.13 -9.03
C THR A 39 11.29 3.05 -8.83
N PHE A 40 11.29 2.38 -7.67
CA PHE A 40 12.17 1.23 -7.42
C PHE A 40 11.88 0.08 -8.39
N LYS A 41 10.61 -0.27 -8.59
CA LYS A 41 10.18 -1.31 -9.53
C LYS A 41 10.46 -0.95 -10.99
N GLU A 42 10.31 0.31 -11.37
CA GLU A 42 10.66 0.84 -12.70
C GLU A 42 12.18 0.74 -12.94
N GLY A 43 13.00 1.12 -11.95
CA GLY A 43 14.45 0.99 -12.03
C GLY A 43 14.94 -0.46 -12.10
N LEU A 44 14.23 -1.39 -11.44
CA LEU A 44 14.55 -2.83 -11.52
C LEU A 44 14.08 -3.51 -12.81
N LYS A 45 13.03 -3.00 -13.46
CA LYS A 45 12.49 -3.58 -14.72
C LYS A 45 13.29 -3.21 -15.97
N GLY A 46 14.20 -2.23 -15.89
CA GLY A 46 14.90 -1.71 -17.08
C GLY A 46 13.97 -0.96 -18.04
N ASP A 47 14.54 -0.27 -19.02
CA ASP A 47 13.91 0.77 -19.88
C ASP A 47 12.69 0.33 -20.72
N ASP A 48 12.25 -0.93 -20.63
CA ASP A 48 11.13 -1.52 -21.39
C ASP A 48 9.74 -1.30 -20.74
N ALA A 49 9.63 -0.67 -19.56
CA ALA A 49 8.39 -0.62 -18.79
C ALA A 49 7.72 0.77 -18.69
N LYS A 50 8.07 1.72 -19.57
CA LYS A 50 7.53 3.09 -19.54
C LYS A 50 6.09 3.26 -20.05
N ASP A 51 5.44 2.22 -20.58
CA ASP A 51 4.17 2.37 -21.32
C ASP A 51 2.88 1.96 -20.57
N GLU A 52 2.94 1.28 -19.42
CA GLU A 52 1.71 0.72 -18.79
C GLU A 52 1.08 1.61 -17.71
N SER A 53 1.68 2.76 -17.42
CA SER A 53 1.48 3.46 -16.15
C SER A 53 0.58 4.69 -16.22
N ASP A 54 0.17 5.10 -17.42
CA ASP A 54 -0.62 6.32 -17.70
C ASP A 54 -2.06 6.06 -18.20
N GLN A 55 -2.48 4.80 -18.39
CA GLN A 55 -3.82 4.50 -18.95
C GLN A 55 -4.96 4.33 -17.91
N VAL A 56 -4.71 4.46 -16.60
CA VAL A 56 -5.75 4.24 -15.56
C VAL A 56 -6.38 5.54 -15.02
N LYS A 57 -6.08 6.70 -15.61
CA LYS A 57 -6.67 7.99 -15.17
C LYS A 57 -7.38 8.76 -16.27
N LYS A 58 -8.13 8.06 -17.11
CA LYS A 58 -9.11 8.67 -18.02
C LYS A 58 -10.30 7.74 -18.29
N GLU A 59 -11.09 7.45 -17.24
CA GLU A 59 -12.54 7.21 -17.32
C GLU A 59 -13.20 7.76 -16.05
#